data_AF-A0A832DTX6-F1
#
_entry.id   AF-A0A832DTX6-F1
#
_cell.length_a   1.000
_cell.length_b   1.000
_cell.length_c   1.000
_cell.angle_alpha   90.00
_cell.angle_beta   90.00
_cell.angle_gamma   90.00
#
_symmetry.space_group_name_H-M   'P 1'
#
loop_
_entity.id
_entity.type
_entity.pdbx_description
1 polymer ?
#
loop_
_entity_poly.entity_id
_entity_poly.type
_entity_poly.pdbx_seq_one_letter_code
_entity_poly.pdbx_strand_id
1 'polypeptide(L)'
;MGAIERLRLRAERARRTGGEIPVVGTVEEARALARGVAEGLAAASEHDRLLLLSSLHEVQTALAARLSRLDAEMAVGRERIAAVNRGLTAHTRYMTRKG
;
A
#
# COMPACT_ATOMS: atom_id res chain seq x y z
N MET A 1 4.56 3.22 25.72
CA MET A 1 4.18 2.44 24.52
C MET A 1 5.10 2.77 23.37
N GLY A 2 5.87 1.79 22.90
CA GLY A 2 6.85 1.97 21.81
C GLY A 2 6.19 2.13 20.43
N ALA A 3 6.94 2.64 19.44
CA ALA A 3 6.46 2.77 18.06
C ALA A 3 6.10 1.42 17.43
N ILE A 4 6.89 0.38 17.70
CA ILE A 4 6.66 -0.99 17.23
C ILE A 4 5.37 -1.59 17.82
N GLU A 5 5.07 -1.27 19.07
CA GLU A 5 3.88 -1.76 19.78
C GLU A 5 2.59 -1.15 19.20
N ARG A 6 2.63 0.15 18.85
CA ARG A 6 1.55 0.80 18.09
C ARG A 6 1.37 0.19 16.71
N LEU A 7 2.45 -0.15 16.02
CA LEU A 7 2.41 -0.82 14.72
C LEU A 7 1.82 -2.23 14.83
N ARG A 8 2.14 -2.97 15.89
CA ARG A 8 1.56 -4.30 16.17
C ARG A 8 0.05 -4.24 16.39
N LEU A 9 -0.42 -3.26 17.17
CA LEU A 9 -1.86 -3.01 17.38
C LEU A 9 -2.58 -2.62 16.08
N ARG A 10 -1.95 -1.79 15.24
CA ARG A 10 -2.51 -1.46 13.90
C ARG A 10 -2.51 -2.67 12.98
N ALA A 11 -1.48 -3.51 13.01
CA ALA A 11 -1.43 -4.74 12.23
C ALA A 11 -2.54 -5.72 12.62
N GLU A 12 -2.82 -5.87 13.91
CA GLU A 12 -3.96 -6.68 14.38
C GLU A 12 -5.31 -6.12 13.95
N ARG A 13 -5.44 -4.80 13.92
CA ARG A 13 -6.65 -4.13 13.45
C ARG A 13 -6.82 -4.29 11.94
N ALA A 14 -5.75 -4.15 11.18
CA ALA A 14 -5.72 -4.37 9.73
C ALA A 14 -6.09 -5.82 9.38
N ARG A 15 -5.57 -6.81 10.11
CA ARG A 15 -5.95 -8.23 9.92
C ARG A 15 -7.44 -8.46 10.13
N ARG A 16 -8.05 -7.83 11.13
CA ARG A 16 -9.48 -7.94 11.42
C ARG A 16 -10.38 -7.29 10.36
N THR A 17 -9.88 -6.30 9.64
CA THR A 17 -10.62 -5.59 8.59
C THR A 17 -10.22 -6.03 7.18
N GLY A 18 -9.64 -7.23 7.01
CA GLY A 18 -9.24 -7.73 5.68
C GLY A 18 -8.15 -6.89 5.00
N GLY A 19 -7.39 -6.11 5.76
CA GLY A 19 -6.33 -5.25 5.25
C GLY A 19 -6.82 -3.93 4.65
N GLU A 20 -8.02 -3.46 4.98
CA GLU A 20 -8.49 -2.13 4.58
C GLU A 20 -7.78 -1.00 5.32
N ILE A 21 -7.31 -1.26 6.54
CA ILE A 21 -6.60 -0.26 7.36
C ILE A 21 -5.09 -0.40 7.13
N PRO A 22 -4.39 0.67 6.71
CA PRO A 22 -2.94 0.63 6.55
C PRO A 22 -2.24 0.45 7.90
N VAL A 23 -1.30 -0.50 7.96
CA VAL A 23 -0.52 -0.83 9.17
C VAL A 23 0.43 0.32 9.53
N VAL A 24 0.97 0.99 8.52
CA VAL A 24 1.88 2.13 8.61
C VAL A 24 1.22 3.35 7.97
N GLY A 25 1.30 4.51 8.62
CA GLY A 25 0.78 5.77 8.10
C GLY A 25 1.81 6.60 7.34
N THR A 26 3.11 6.31 7.51
CA THR A 26 4.21 7.06 6.87
C THR A 26 5.32 6.12 6.37
N VAL A 27 6.18 6.65 5.49
CA VAL A 27 7.37 5.93 4.97
C VAL A 27 8.37 5.66 6.08
N GLU A 28 8.53 6.59 7.01
CA GLU A 28 9.41 6.49 8.17
C GLU A 28 8.96 5.37 9.10
N GLU A 29 7.65 5.25 9.33
CA GLU A 29 7.08 4.12 10.08
C GLU A 29 7.33 2.78 9.35
N ALA A 30 7.23 2.76 8.02
CA ALA A 30 7.55 1.57 7.22
C ALA A 30 9.03 1.17 7.33
N ARG A 31 9.95 2.14 7.27
CA ARG A 31 11.40 1.91 7.45
C ARG A 31 11.73 1.41 8.86
N ALA A 32 11.09 1.99 9.87
CA ALA A 32 11.27 1.54 11.25
C ALA A 32 10.77 0.10 11.45
N LEU A 33 9.63 -0.25 10.86
CA LEU A 33 9.10 -1.61 10.87
C LEU A 33 10.05 -2.59 10.18
N ALA A 34 10.56 -2.24 8.99
CA ALA A 34 11.48 -3.08 8.24
C ALA A 34 12.76 -3.37 9.02
N ARG A 35 13.33 -2.36 9.70
CA ARG A 35 14.49 -2.54 10.59
C ARG A 35 14.18 -3.49 11.74
N GLY A 36 13.05 -3.30 12.43
CA GLY A 36 12.65 -4.19 13.52
C GLY A 36 12.45 -5.64 13.09
N VAL A 37 11.93 -5.87 11.87
CA VAL A 37 11.81 -7.22 11.29
C VAL A 37 13.20 -7.81 11.00
N ALA A 38 14.12 -7.02 10.42
CA ALA A 38 15.47 -7.46 10.12
C ALA A 38 16.26 -7.81 11.40
N GLU A 39 16.14 -7.00 12.44
CA GLU A 39 16.73 -7.26 13.77
C GLU A 39 16.14 -8.53 14.40
N GLY A 40 14.82 -8.71 14.31
CA GLY A 40 14.15 -9.92 14.80
C GLY A 40 14.57 -11.20 14.08
N LEU A 41 14.76 -11.13 12.75
CA LEU A 41 15.29 -12.24 11.96
C LEU A 41 16.74 -12.57 12.30
N ALA A 42 17.57 -11.55 12.56
CA ALA A 42 18.97 -11.74 12.91
C ALA A 42 19.13 -12.38 14.30
N ALA A 43 18.20 -12.12 15.22
CA ALA A 43 18.18 -12.70 16.56
C ALA A 43 17.50 -14.09 16.64
N ALA A 44 16.83 -14.54 15.58
CA ALA A 44 16.11 -15.81 15.56
C ALA A 44 17.06 -17.02 15.40
N SER A 45 16.62 -18.18 15.90
CA SER A 45 17.32 -19.45 15.63
C SER A 45 17.32 -19.76 14.13
N GLU A 46 18.28 -20.53 13.64
CA GLU A 46 18.38 -20.81 12.20
C GLU A 46 17.14 -21.52 11.63
N HIS A 47 16.51 -22.39 12.42
CA HIS A 47 15.26 -23.06 12.05
C HIS A 47 14.09 -22.09 11.96
N ASP A 48 13.93 -21.23 12.98
CA ASP A 48 12.86 -20.22 13.00
C ASP A 48 13.07 -19.17 11.90
N ARG A 49 14.33 -18.82 11.61
CA ARG A 49 14.68 -17.88 10.55
C ARG A 49 14.22 -18.38 9.18
N LEU A 50 14.38 -19.66 8.86
CA LEU A 50 13.91 -20.24 7.60
C LEU A 50 12.37 -20.17 7.48
N LEU A 51 11.66 -20.47 8.56
CA LEU A 51 10.20 -20.36 8.59
C LEU A 51 9.74 -18.90 8.41
N LEU A 52 10.35 -17.96 9.13
CA LEU A 52 10.05 -16.54 9.04
C LEU A 52 10.35 -15.97 7.64
N LEU A 53 11.43 -16.42 6.99
CA LEU A 53 11.77 -16.03 5.63
C LEU A 53 10.73 -16.54 4.61
N SER A 54 10.24 -17.78 4.76
CA SER A 54 9.15 -18.31 3.93
C SER A 54 7.89 -17.47 4.06
N SER A 55 7.47 -17.17 5.29
CA SER A 55 6.31 -16.31 5.54
C SER A 55 6.50 -14.89 5.00
N LEU A 56 7.72 -14.34 5.06
CA LEU A 56 8.01 -13.03 4.47
C LEU A 56 7.90 -13.03 2.94
N HIS A 57 8.30 -14.11 2.28
CA HIS A 57 8.15 -14.23 0.83
C HIS A 57 6.69 -14.27 0.38
N GLU A 58 5.84 -14.99 1.13
CA GLU A 58 4.39 -14.99 0.88
C GLU A 58 3.80 -13.59 1.05
N VAL A 59 4.17 -12.89 2.12
CA VAL A 59 3.74 -11.50 2.36
C VAL A 59 4.23 -10.57 1.25
N GLN A 60 5.47 -10.70 0.81
CA GLN A 60 6.03 -9.92 -0.29
C GLN A 60 5.23 -10.13 -1.58
N THR A 61 4.89 -11.38 -1.90
CA THR A 61 4.13 -11.72 -3.11
C THR A 61 2.72 -11.16 -3.06
N ALA A 62 2.03 -11.29 -1.93
CA ALA A 62 0.71 -10.70 -1.73
C ALA A 62 0.75 -9.16 -1.83
N LEU A 63 1.78 -8.53 -1.26
CA LEU A 63 1.98 -7.08 -1.35
C LEU A 63 2.24 -6.64 -2.80
N ALA A 64 3.08 -7.35 -3.55
CA ALA A 64 3.36 -7.07 -4.95
C ALA A 64 2.10 -7.15 -5.82
N ALA A 65 1.26 -8.18 -5.60
CA ALA A 65 -0.01 -8.32 -6.30
C ALA A 65 -0.97 -7.15 -5.98
N ARG A 66 -1.01 -6.71 -4.71
CA ARG A 66 -1.84 -5.58 -4.29
C ARG A 66 -1.35 -4.25 -4.87
N LEU A 67 -0.04 -4.03 -4.91
CA LEU A 67 0.54 -2.85 -5.55
C LEU A 67 0.25 -2.81 -7.05
N SER A 68 0.43 -3.95 -7.75
CA SER A 68 0.09 -4.06 -9.17
C SER A 68 -1.38 -3.76 -9.45
N ARG A 69 -2.29 -4.24 -8.59
CA ARG A 69 -3.72 -3.92 -8.67
C ARG A 69 -3.97 -2.43 -8.44
N LEU A 70 -3.35 -1.83 -7.44
CA LEU A 70 -3.49 -0.39 -7.16
C LEU A 70 -2.98 0.46 -8.33
N ASP A 71 -1.86 0.09 -8.93
CA ASP A 71 -1.33 0.77 -10.11
C ASP A 71 -2.28 0.71 -11.30
N ALA A 72 -2.93 -0.44 -11.51
CA ALA A 72 -3.96 -0.60 -12.53
C ALA A 72 -5.20 0.27 -12.24
N GLU A 73 -5.69 0.28 -11.00
CA GLU A 73 -6.82 1.12 -10.57
C GLU A 73 -6.49 2.62 -10.73
N MET A 74 -5.26 3.04 -10.38
CA MET A 74 -4.79 4.41 -10.60
C MET A 74 -4.67 4.76 -12.09
N ALA A 75 -4.24 3.83 -12.94
CA ALA A 75 -4.19 4.03 -14.39
C ALA A 75 -5.59 4.28 -14.97
N VAL A 76 -6.57 3.46 -14.60
CA VAL A 76 -7.98 3.65 -14.97
C VAL A 76 -8.51 4.99 -14.46
N GLY A 77 -8.17 5.36 -13.21
CA GLY A 77 -8.53 6.65 -12.64
C GLY A 77 -7.98 7.83 -13.46
N ARG A 78 -6.71 7.76 -13.88
CA ARG A 78 -6.07 8.78 -14.73
C ARG A 78 -6.76 8.89 -16.10
N GLU A 79 -7.10 7.76 -16.73
CA GLU A 79 -7.82 7.75 -18.01
C GLU A 79 -9.20 8.40 -17.88
N ARG A 80 -9.92 8.10 -16.80
CA ARG A 80 -11.24 8.69 -16.53
C ARG A 80 -11.15 10.20 -16.33
N ILE A 81 -10.16 10.69 -15.58
CA ILE A 81 -9.90 12.12 -15.42
C ILE A 81 -9.59 12.77 -16.77
N ALA A 82 -8.76 12.15 -17.60
CA ALA A 82 -8.44 12.66 -18.93
C ALA A 82 -9.67 12.73 -19.84
N ALA A 83 -10.56 11.74 -19.78
CA ALA A 83 -11.83 11.74 -20.51
C ALA A 83 -12.75 12.89 -20.07
N VAL A 84 -12.90 13.10 -18.75
CA VAL A 84 -13.69 14.20 -18.19
C VAL A 84 -13.12 15.56 -18.62
N ASN A 85 -11.80 15.74 -18.53
CA ASN A 85 -11.14 16.99 -18.93
C ASN A 85 -11.33 17.29 -20.43
N ARG A 86 -11.29 16.27 -21.30
CA ARG A 86 -11.60 16.42 -22.73
C ARG A 86 -13.06 16.84 -22.94
N GLY A 87 -13.99 16.23 -22.21
CA GLY A 87 -15.42 16.60 -22.25
C GLY A 87 -15.69 18.03 -21.81
N LEU A 88 -15.10 18.46 -20.68
CA LEU A 88 -15.19 19.84 -20.19
C LEU A 88 -14.63 20.83 -21.21
N THR A 89 -13.46 20.54 -21.78
CA THR A 89 -12.85 21.39 -22.82
C THR A 89 -13.74 21.52 -24.06
N ALA A 90 -14.36 20.42 -24.50
CA ALA A 90 -15.29 20.42 -25.63
C ALA A 90 -16.54 21.26 -25.33
N HIS A 91 -17.10 21.14 -24.12
CA HIS A 91 -18.24 21.93 -23.67
C HIS A 91 -17.93 23.44 -23.65
N THR A 92 -16.79 23.83 -23.08
CA THR A 92 -16.34 25.23 -23.06
C THR A 92 -16.19 25.79 -24.47
N ARG A 93 -15.58 25.03 -25.40
CA ARG A 93 -15.43 25.44 -26.80
C ARG A 93 -16.77 25.59 -27.54
N TYR A 94 -17.74 24.72 -27.25
CA TYR A 94 -19.07 24.82 -27.86
C TYR A 94 -19.82 26.06 -27.36
N MET A 95 -19.74 26.36 -26.06
CA MET A 95 -20.37 27.54 -25.47
C MET A 95 -19.77 28.86 -25.98
N THR A 96 -18.44 28.91 -26.17
CA THR A 96 -17.75 30.08 -26.75
C THR A 96 -17.96 30.26 -28.25
N ARG A 97 -18.40 29.23 -28.97
CA ARG A 97 -18.71 29.32 -30.42
C ARG A 97 -20.15 29.78 -30.71
N LYS A 98 -21.05 29.67 -29.73
CA LYS A 98 -22.47 30.01 -29.86
C LYS A 98 -22.86 31.37 -29.29
N GLY A 99 -21.99 32.01 -28.51
CA GLY A 99 -22.14 33.40 -28.07
C GLY A 99 -21.25 34.30 -28.92
#